data_AF-H8GT83-F1
#
_entry.id   AF-H8GT83-F1
#
_cell.length_a   1.000
_cell.length_b   1.000
_cell.length_c   1.000
_cell.angle_alpha   90.00
_cell.angle_beta   90.00
_cell.angle_gamma   90.00
#
_symmetry.space_group_name_H-M   'P 1'
#
loop_
_entity.id
_entity.type
_entity.pdbx_description
1 polymer ?
#
loop_
_entity_poly.entity_id
_entity_poly.type
_entity_poly.pdbx_seq_one_letter_code
_entity_poly.pdbx_strand_id
1 'polypeptide(L)'
;MDTLKKAGAMLQHLDLFHTMLDLRGLLQLAAHMEERGDRVTLISPEQITLIGGAMQADARVTTSKGATIESGTAYRVLHRLKGHEAPEYAVTREELGALNARAVADLESGDALRAFAETLTRVSAAPATAPAGDAAAERPARARRAPEGEAQPATPGEQPAA
;
A
#
# COMPACT_ATOMS: atom_id res chain seq x y z
N MET A 1 -9.88 15.52 -3.70
CA MET A 1 -9.31 14.89 -4.92
C MET A 1 -7.82 14.61 -4.81
N ASP A 2 -7.03 15.47 -4.15
CA ASP A 2 -5.58 15.29 -4.03
C ASP A 2 -5.19 13.95 -3.36
N THR A 3 -5.80 13.60 -2.22
CA THR A 3 -5.55 12.33 -1.49
C THR A 3 -5.73 11.06 -2.32
N LEU A 4 -6.75 11.00 -3.17
CA LEU A 4 -6.98 9.86 -4.09
C LEU A 4 -5.89 9.76 -5.17
N LYS A 5 -5.40 10.90 -5.68
CA LYS A 5 -4.27 10.92 -6.63
C LYS A 5 -2.98 10.47 -5.97
N LYS A 6 -2.73 10.92 -4.73
CA LYS A 6 -1.58 10.46 -3.92
C LYS A 6 -1.66 8.96 -3.65
N ALA A 7 -2.83 8.44 -3.28
CA ALA A 7 -3.06 7.01 -3.09
C ALA A 7 -2.85 6.20 -4.39
N GLY A 8 -3.33 6.71 -5.54
CA GLY A 8 -3.10 6.09 -6.84
C GLY A 8 -1.62 5.98 -7.21
N ALA A 9 -0.81 7.01 -6.89
CA ALA A 9 0.64 6.96 -7.11
C ALA A 9 1.35 5.92 -6.23
N MET A 10 0.75 5.47 -5.12
CA MET A 10 1.30 4.43 -4.25
C MET A 10 1.00 3.01 -4.75
N LEU A 11 0.03 2.82 -5.66
CA LEU A 11 -0.37 1.49 -6.13
C LEU A 11 0.77 0.74 -6.84
N GLN A 12 1.67 1.46 -7.51
CA GLN A 12 2.85 0.87 -8.16
C GLN A 12 3.87 0.28 -7.16
N HIS A 13 3.73 0.59 -5.86
CA HIS A 13 4.64 0.13 -4.79
C HIS A 13 3.99 -0.92 -3.88
N LEU A 14 2.85 -1.50 -4.27
CA LEU A 14 2.16 -2.50 -3.45
C LEU A 14 3.03 -3.73 -3.16
N ASP A 15 3.82 -4.19 -4.13
CA ASP A 15 4.70 -5.34 -3.95
C ASP A 15 5.81 -5.08 -2.91
N LEU A 16 6.30 -3.85 -2.85
CA LEU A 16 7.24 -3.42 -1.83
C LEU A 16 6.58 -3.45 -0.45
N PHE A 17 5.35 -2.95 -0.32
CA PHE A 17 4.61 -3.01 0.95
C PHE A 17 4.29 -4.43 1.40
N HIS A 18 3.89 -5.32 0.49
CA HIS A 18 3.69 -6.73 0.80
C HIS A 18 5.00 -7.38 1.27
N THR A 19 6.11 -7.12 0.59
CA THR A 19 7.43 -7.63 1.01
C THR A 19 7.79 -7.15 2.41
N MET A 20 7.61 -5.86 2.72
CA MET A 20 7.89 -5.33 4.06
C MET A 20 6.94 -5.88 5.13
N LEU A 21 5.66 -6.08 4.80
CA LEU A 21 4.67 -6.68 5.69
C LEU A 21 5.05 -8.13 6.03
N ASP A 22 5.46 -8.89 5.01
CA ASP A 22 5.87 -10.28 5.12
C ASP A 22 7.13 -10.44 5.97
N LEU A 23 8.14 -9.59 5.74
CA LEU A 23 9.35 -9.55 6.57
C LEU A 23 9.03 -9.19 8.02
N ARG A 24 8.13 -8.23 8.25
CA ARG A 24 7.66 -7.91 9.59
C ARG A 24 6.97 -9.09 10.26
N GLY A 25 6.20 -9.87 9.51
CA GLY A 25 5.56 -11.09 9.98
C GLY A 25 6.57 -12.11 10.52
N LEU A 26 7.72 -12.28 9.85
CA LEU A 26 8.80 -13.12 10.38
C LEU A 26 9.39 -12.58 11.69
N LEU A 27 9.64 -11.26 11.82
CA LEU A 27 10.12 -10.70 13.10
C LEU A 27 9.13 -10.96 14.24
N GLN A 28 7.84 -10.83 13.95
CA GLN A 28 6.78 -11.12 14.91
C GLN A 28 6.74 -12.60 15.29
N LEU A 29 7.02 -13.50 14.35
CA LEU A 29 7.17 -14.92 14.63
C LEU A 29 8.37 -15.20 15.54
N ALA A 30 9.54 -14.62 15.26
CA ALA A 30 10.72 -14.76 16.12
C ALA A 30 10.46 -14.25 17.54
N ALA A 31 9.82 -13.08 17.67
CA ALA A 31 9.44 -12.54 18.97
C ALA A 31 8.45 -13.45 19.71
N HIS A 32 7.48 -14.03 18.99
CA HIS A 32 6.53 -14.98 19.58
C HIS A 32 7.21 -16.27 20.05
N MET A 33 8.17 -16.78 19.27
CA MET A 33 9.01 -17.93 19.68
C MET A 33 9.79 -17.61 20.95
N GLU A 34 10.38 -16.41 21.04
CA GLU A 34 11.11 -15.97 22.23
C GLU A 34 10.22 -15.88 23.47
N GLU A 35 9.04 -15.26 23.35
CA GLU A 35 8.08 -15.13 24.46
C GLU A 35 7.63 -16.49 25.00
N ARG A 36 7.53 -17.50 24.13
CA ARG A 36 7.16 -18.88 24.49
C ARG A 36 8.33 -19.77 24.91
N GLY A 37 9.56 -19.37 24.61
CA GLY A 37 10.75 -20.21 24.78
C GLY A 37 10.87 -21.32 23.72
N ASP A 38 10.25 -21.15 22.55
CA ASP A 38 10.42 -22.05 21.41
C ASP A 38 11.78 -21.84 20.75
N ARG A 39 12.47 -22.93 20.43
CA ARG A 39 13.84 -22.89 19.89
C ARG A 39 13.87 -23.05 18.37
N VAL A 40 12.96 -23.87 17.87
CA VAL A 40 12.87 -24.24 16.45
C VAL A 40 11.44 -24.09 16.00
N THR A 41 11.26 -23.65 14.75
CA THR A 41 9.97 -23.74 14.07
C THR A 41 10.14 -24.47 12.76
N LEU A 42 9.17 -25.32 12.42
CA LEU A 42 9.04 -25.95 11.11
C LEU A 42 7.90 -25.27 10.38
N ILE A 43 8.16 -24.77 9.18
CA ILE A 43 7.16 -24.07 8.37
C ILE A 43 6.96 -24.82 7.07
N SER A 44 5.72 -25.24 6.85
CA SER A 44 5.23 -25.84 5.61
C SER A 44 4.19 -24.92 4.98
N PRO A 45 3.73 -25.17 3.74
CA PRO A 45 2.67 -24.38 3.13
C PRO A 45 1.35 -24.38 3.93
N GLU A 46 1.09 -25.43 4.70
CA GLU A 46 -0.19 -25.64 5.41
C GLU A 46 -0.11 -25.31 6.90
N GLN A 47 1.02 -25.57 7.56
CA GLN A 47 1.17 -25.38 9.01
C GLN A 47 2.50 -24.79 9.45
N ILE A 48 2.46 -24.05 10.56
CA ILE A 48 3.60 -23.60 11.36
C ILE A 48 3.65 -24.48 12.61
N THR A 49 4.78 -25.14 12.82
CA THR A 49 5.02 -26.01 13.98
C THR A 49 6.07 -25.39 14.88
N LEU A 50 5.66 -24.88 16.03
CA LEU A 50 6.52 -24.31 17.05
C LEU A 50 7.00 -25.40 18.01
N ILE A 51 8.32 -25.49 18.22
CA ILE A 51 8.96 -26.54 19.01
C ILE A 51 9.76 -25.91 20.15
N GLY A 52 9.27 -26.11 21.38
CA GLY A 52 9.90 -25.63 22.61
C GLY A 52 9.57 -26.52 23.80
N GLY A 53 9.06 -25.93 24.89
CA GLY A 53 8.58 -26.68 26.06
C GLY A 53 7.33 -27.52 25.78
N ALA A 54 6.53 -27.09 24.82
CA ALA A 54 5.42 -27.85 24.24
C ALA A 54 5.45 -27.68 22.71
N MET A 55 4.99 -28.71 21.99
CA MET A 55 4.86 -28.64 20.54
C MET A 55 3.46 -28.14 20.18
N GLN A 56 3.38 -27.14 19.30
CA GLN A 56 2.12 -26.62 18.76
C GLN A 56 2.22 -26.52 17.25
N ALA A 57 1.20 -27.02 16.56
CA ALA A 57 1.10 -26.94 15.11
C ALA A 57 -0.23 -26.32 14.73
N ASP A 58 -0.19 -25.22 13.98
CA ASP A 58 -1.37 -24.49 13.51
C ASP A 58 -1.11 -23.88 12.13
N ALA A 59 -2.16 -23.76 11.32
CA ALA A 59 -2.08 -23.04 10.03
C ALA A 59 -1.86 -21.52 10.21
N ARG A 60 -2.22 -21.00 11.39
CA ARG A 60 -2.18 -19.58 11.72
C ARG A 60 -1.72 -19.41 13.15
N VAL A 61 -0.71 -18.56 13.34
CA VAL A 61 -0.21 -18.16 14.66
C VAL A 61 -0.64 -16.73 14.95
N THR A 62 -1.32 -16.54 16.08
CA THR A 62 -1.65 -15.20 16.59
C THR A 62 -0.68 -14.85 17.71
N THR A 63 0.09 -13.79 17.49
CA THR A 63 1.04 -13.28 18.48
C THR A 63 0.33 -12.57 19.63
N SER A 64 1.00 -12.43 20.78
CA SER A 64 0.54 -11.66 21.94
C SER A 64 0.18 -10.20 21.61
N LYS A 65 0.83 -9.64 20.58
CA LYS A 65 0.62 -8.27 20.08
C LYS A 65 -0.51 -8.18 19.04
N GLY A 66 -1.28 -9.25 18.85
CA GLY A 66 -2.45 -9.29 17.94
C GLY A 66 -2.10 -9.44 16.46
N ALA A 67 -0.82 -9.60 16.10
CA ALA A 67 -0.44 -9.89 14.72
C ALA A 67 -0.74 -11.35 14.37
N THR A 68 -1.22 -11.56 13.15
CA THR A 68 -1.57 -12.88 12.61
C THR A 68 -0.56 -13.27 11.55
N ILE A 69 0.01 -14.46 11.69
CA ILE A 69 1.01 -15.01 10.77
C ILE A 69 0.45 -16.30 10.18
N GLU A 70 0.37 -16.36 8.86
CA GLU A 70 -0.13 -17.54 8.13
C GLU A 70 1.02 -18.38 7.60
N SER A 71 0.85 -19.71 7.67
CA SER A 71 1.82 -20.71 7.21
C SER A 71 2.26 -20.49 5.77
N GLY A 72 1.31 -20.35 4.84
CA GLY A 72 1.60 -20.16 3.42
C GLY A 72 2.42 -18.89 3.12
N THR A 73 2.17 -17.80 3.85
CA THR A 73 2.97 -16.57 3.70
C THR A 73 4.37 -16.77 4.27
N ALA A 74 4.49 -17.27 5.50
CA ALA A 74 5.79 -17.54 6.12
C ALA A 74 6.64 -18.50 5.27
N TYR A 75 6.03 -19.54 4.70
CA TYR A 75 6.67 -20.50 3.81
C TYR A 75 7.22 -19.82 2.55
N ARG A 76 6.41 -19.01 1.85
CA ARG A 76 6.86 -18.28 0.64
C ARG A 76 8.03 -17.35 0.92
N VAL A 77 8.00 -16.67 2.06
CA VAL A 77 9.10 -15.79 2.46
C VAL A 77 10.36 -16.60 2.71
N LEU A 78 10.28 -17.69 3.49
CA LEU A 78 11.43 -18.55 3.74
C LEU A 78 11.97 -19.21 2.46
N HIS A 79 11.10 -19.64 1.56
CA HIS A 79 11.49 -20.16 0.25
C HIS A 79 12.33 -19.13 -0.52
N ARG A 80 11.87 -17.88 -0.59
CA ARG A 80 12.61 -16.79 -1.23
C ARG A 80 13.94 -16.49 -0.54
N LEU A 81 13.96 -16.48 0.80
CA LEU A 81 15.16 -16.11 1.58
C LEU A 81 16.22 -17.21 1.56
N LYS A 82 15.81 -18.48 1.63
CA LYS A 82 16.72 -19.64 1.61
C LYS A 82 17.15 -20.02 0.19
N GLY A 83 16.33 -19.72 -0.82
CA GLY A 83 16.70 -19.87 -2.24
C GLY A 83 16.79 -21.32 -2.73
N HIS A 84 16.25 -22.28 -1.98
CA HIS A 84 16.17 -23.68 -2.38
C HIS A 84 14.77 -24.21 -2.09
N GLU A 85 14.29 -25.13 -2.93
CA GLU A 85 13.01 -25.82 -2.73
C GLU A 85 13.12 -26.84 -1.58
N ALA A 86 12.12 -26.88 -0.71
CA ALA A 86 11.98 -27.87 0.34
C ALA A 86 10.51 -28.03 0.71
N PRO A 87 10.04 -29.23 1.08
CA PRO A 87 8.65 -29.42 1.53
C PRO A 87 8.36 -28.70 2.85
N GLU A 88 9.38 -28.53 3.69
CA GLU A 88 9.33 -27.80 4.94
C GLU A 88 10.65 -27.06 5.19
N TYR A 89 10.57 -25.93 5.89
CA TYR A 89 11.73 -25.18 6.36
C TYR A 89 11.82 -25.25 7.87
N ALA A 90 12.89 -25.88 8.35
CA ALA A 90 13.33 -25.74 9.74
C ALA A 90 14.13 -24.44 9.87
N VAL A 91 13.78 -23.63 10.87
CA VAL A 91 14.53 -22.42 11.22
C VAL A 91 14.57 -22.27 12.73
N THR A 92 15.74 -21.88 13.25
CA THR A 92 15.86 -21.44 14.64
C THR A 92 15.44 -19.98 14.75
N ARG A 93 15.22 -19.51 15.99
CA ARG A 93 14.95 -18.09 16.26
C ARG A 93 16.08 -17.20 15.74
N GLU A 94 17.33 -17.58 15.99
CA GLU A 94 18.52 -16.83 15.60
C GLU A 94 18.67 -16.80 14.07
N GLU A 95 18.41 -17.92 13.40
CA GLU A 95 18.41 -17.99 11.94
C GLU A 95 17.32 -17.10 11.34
N LEU A 96 16.11 -17.11 11.91
CA LEU A 96 15.01 -16.27 11.45
C LEU A 96 15.37 -14.78 11.55
N GLY A 97 15.99 -14.37 12.65
CA GLY A 97 16.49 -13.00 12.84
C GLY A 97 17.57 -12.62 11.82
N ALA A 98 18.53 -13.51 11.58
CA ALA A 98 19.61 -13.29 10.61
C ALA A 98 19.10 -13.20 9.16
N LEU A 99 18.19 -14.09 8.77
CA LEU A 99 17.55 -14.07 7.44
C LEU A 99 16.78 -12.77 7.23
N ASN A 100 16.08 -12.30 8.26
CA ASN A 100 15.35 -11.04 8.20
C ASN A 100 16.28 -9.84 8.08
N ALA A 101 17.31 -9.77 8.91
CA ALA A 101 18.30 -8.68 8.87
C ALA A 101 18.98 -8.59 7.49
N ARG A 102 19.33 -9.74 6.89
CA ARG A 102 19.85 -9.79 5.51
C ARG A 102 18.82 -9.25 4.52
N ALA A 103 17.58 -9.73 4.59
CA ALA A 103 16.51 -9.30 3.69
C ALA A 103 16.21 -7.80 3.79
N VAL A 104 16.26 -7.23 4.99
CA VAL A 104 16.10 -5.79 5.22
C VAL A 104 17.27 -5.02 4.62
N ALA A 105 18.52 -5.46 4.82
CA ALA A 105 19.67 -4.82 4.20
C ALA A 105 19.62 -4.86 2.66
N ASP A 106 19.15 -5.99 2.09
CA ASP A 106 18.93 -6.13 0.65
C ASP A 106 17.82 -5.19 0.16
N LEU A 107 16.77 -4.98 0.95
CA LEU A 107 15.68 -4.04 0.65
C LEU A 107 16.15 -2.59 0.69
N GLU A 108 16.93 -2.23 1.72
CA GLU A 108 17.48 -0.89 1.93
C GLU A 108 18.43 -0.46 0.82
N SER A 109 19.18 -1.42 0.27
CA SER A 109 20.07 -1.18 -0.88
C SER A 109 19.36 -1.25 -2.24
N GLY A 110 18.12 -1.72 -2.29
CA GLY A 110 17.37 -2.00 -3.51
C GLY A 110 16.74 -0.79 -4.20
N ASP A 111 16.58 -0.89 -5.51
CA ASP A 111 15.97 0.16 -6.35
C ASP A 111 14.49 0.39 -6.05
N ALA A 112 13.76 -0.64 -5.59
CA ALA A 112 12.35 -0.53 -5.25
C ALA A 112 12.10 0.49 -4.12
N LEU A 113 12.94 0.45 -3.06
CA LEU A 113 12.83 1.39 -1.96
C LEU A 113 13.21 2.81 -2.39
N ARG A 114 14.23 2.95 -3.27
CA ARG A 114 14.61 4.24 -3.86
C ARG A 114 13.48 4.83 -4.69
N ALA A 115 12.87 4.04 -5.58
CA ALA A 115 11.73 4.46 -6.40
C ALA A 115 10.51 4.87 -5.55
N PHE A 116 10.28 4.18 -4.43
CA PHE A 116 9.27 4.57 -3.46
C PHE A 116 9.59 5.93 -2.81
N ALA A 117 10.83 6.15 -2.36
CA ALA A 117 11.26 7.42 -1.77
C ALA A 117 11.13 8.61 -2.74
N GLU A 118 11.46 8.40 -4.02
CA GLU A 118 11.26 9.41 -5.08
C GLU A 118 9.78 9.73 -5.28
N THR A 119 8.92 8.70 -5.26
CA THR A 119 7.47 8.88 -5.39
C THR A 119 6.91 9.64 -4.19
N LEU A 120 7.35 9.32 -2.96
CA LEU A 120 6.99 10.06 -1.75
C LEU A 120 7.38 11.54 -1.86
N THR A 121 8.60 11.83 -2.32
CA THR A 121 9.10 13.20 -2.51
C THR A 121 8.24 13.96 -3.52
N ARG A 122 7.87 13.32 -4.64
CA ARG A 122 7.00 13.92 -5.66
C ARG A 122 5.59 14.20 -5.14
N VAL A 123 5.06 13.29 -4.33
CA VAL A 123 3.72 13.36 -3.75
C VAL A 123 3.63 14.36 -2.59
N SER A 124 4.72 14.56 -1.84
CA SER A 124 4.81 15.56 -0.77
C SER A 124 5.09 16.97 -1.30
N ALA A 125 5.87 17.09 -2.38
CA ALA A 125 6.17 18.37 -3.04
C ALA A 125 5.04 18.90 -3.94
N ALA A 126 4.05 18.06 -4.28
CA ALA A 126 2.89 18.50 -5.06
C ALA A 126 2.12 19.58 -4.27
N PRO A 127 2.02 20.82 -4.77
CA PRO A 127 1.29 21.87 -4.08
C PRO A 127 -0.15 21.43 -3.92
N ALA A 128 -0.67 21.53 -2.70
CA ALA A 128 -2.11 21.47 -2.46
C ALA A 128 -2.71 22.54 -3.36
N THR A 129 -3.37 22.12 -4.44
CA THR A 129 -4.07 23.04 -5.32
C THR A 129 -5.16 23.65 -4.46
N ALA A 130 -4.94 24.89 -4.00
CA ALA A 130 -6.00 25.73 -3.45
C ALA A 130 -7.17 25.67 -4.44
N PRO A 131 -8.42 25.57 -3.96
CA PRO A 131 -9.55 25.58 -4.87
C PRO A 131 -9.44 26.86 -5.72
N ALA A 132 -9.36 26.68 -7.03
CA ALA A 132 -9.45 27.77 -7.98
C ALA A 132 -10.87 28.36 -7.86
N GLY A 133 -11.03 29.27 -6.90
CA GLY A 133 -12.13 30.19 -6.82
C GLY A 133 -11.92 31.26 -7.88
N ASP A 134 -12.89 31.35 -8.78
CA ASP A 134 -13.13 32.41 -9.75
C ASP A 134 -11.97 32.76 -10.69
N ALA A 135 -11.96 32.06 -11.82
CA ALA A 135 -11.63 32.71 -13.08
C ALA A 135 -12.61 33.90 -13.27
N ALA A 136 -12.16 35.09 -12.88
CA ALA A 136 -12.79 36.34 -13.24
C ALA A 136 -12.85 36.46 -14.76
N ALA A 137 -13.99 36.05 -15.32
CA ALA A 137 -14.39 36.38 -16.67
C ALA A 137 -14.71 37.87 -16.75
N GLU A 138 -13.68 38.71 -16.86
CA GLU A 138 -13.87 40.12 -17.18
C GLU A 138 -14.12 40.29 -18.69
N ARG A 139 -15.39 40.55 -18.98
CA ARG A 139 -16.00 40.93 -20.26
C ARG A 139 -15.14 41.88 -21.11
N PRO A 140 -15.08 41.70 -22.44
CA PRO A 140 -14.73 42.77 -23.36
C PRO A 140 -15.82 43.86 -23.36
N ALA A 141 -15.40 45.11 -23.17
CA ALA A 141 -16.27 46.28 -23.16
C ALA A 141 -16.95 46.53 -24.52
N ARG A 142 -18.26 46.75 -24.43
CA ARG A 142 -19.23 46.96 -25.50
C ARG A 142 -18.98 48.30 -26.23
N ALA A 143 -18.71 48.24 -27.54
CA ALA A 143 -18.66 49.41 -28.41
C ALA A 143 -20.07 50.04 -28.61
N ARG A 144 -20.14 51.37 -28.61
CA ARG A 144 -21.37 52.19 -28.70
C ARG A 144 -21.85 52.35 -30.16
N ARG A 145 -23.11 51.95 -30.38
CA ARG A 145 -24.19 52.50 -31.25
C ARG A 145 -23.86 53.18 -32.60
N ALA A 146 -24.51 52.66 -33.66
CA ALA A 146 -25.22 53.44 -34.68
C ALA A 146 -26.66 52.86 -34.82
N PRO A 147 -27.70 53.67 -35.09
CA PRO A 147 -29.08 53.21 -35.14
C PRO A 147 -29.50 52.85 -36.57
N GLU A 148 -30.13 51.69 -36.76
CA GLU A 148 -30.90 51.38 -37.95
C GLU A 148 -32.39 51.41 -37.60
N GLY A 149 -33.14 51.87 -38.59
CA GLY A 149 -34.52 52.29 -38.49
C GLY A 149 -35.51 51.13 -38.45
N GLU A 150 -36.69 51.54 -38.01
CA GLU A 150 -38.00 51.13 -38.52
C GLU A 150 -38.63 49.79 -38.07
N ALA A 151 -39.90 49.96 -37.69
CA ALA A 151 -41.03 49.04 -37.76
C ALA A 151 -41.22 47.98 -36.64
N GLN A 152 -41.94 48.44 -35.61
CA GLN A 152 -43.02 47.76 -34.86
C GLN A 152 -44.10 47.14 -35.80
N PRO A 153 -45.11 46.30 -35.40
CA PRO A 153 -45.49 45.68 -34.11
C PRO A 153 -45.81 44.15 -34.13
N ALA A 154 -46.09 43.59 -32.93
CA ALA A 154 -47.12 42.58 -32.53
C ALA A 154 -47.31 41.28 -33.38
N THR A 155 -47.48 40.08 -32.82
CA THR A 155 -48.49 39.64 -31.82
C THR A 155 -48.10 38.29 -31.17
N PRO A 156 -48.78 37.90 -30.06
CA PRO A 156 -48.38 36.82 -29.16
C PRO A 156 -49.01 35.47 -29.53
N GLY A 157 -48.32 34.38 -29.15
CA GLY A 157 -48.83 33.01 -29.20
C GLY A 157 -48.44 32.24 -27.95
N GLU A 158 -49.23 32.40 -26.89
CA GLU A 158 -49.56 31.36 -25.90
C GLU A 158 -49.98 30.08 -26.68
N GLN A 159 -49.63 28.84 -26.33
CA GLN A 159 -49.87 28.11 -25.07
C GLN A 159 -49.25 26.68 -25.17
N PRO A 160 -49.34 25.78 -24.16
CA PRO A 160 -48.21 25.03 -23.63
C PRO A 160 -48.34 23.50 -23.78
N ALA A 161 -47.42 22.80 -23.10
CA ALA A 161 -47.27 21.36 -22.97
C ALA A 161 -48.55 20.54 -22.67
N ALA A 162 -48.63 19.38 -23.33
CA ALA A 162 -49.01 18.09 -22.78
C ALA A 162 -48.37 16.99 -23.63
#